data_AF-X6MQG5-F1
#
_entry.id   AF-X6MQG5-F1
#
_cell.length_a   1.000
_cell.length_b   1.000
_cell.length_c   1.000
_cell.angle_alpha   90.00
_cell.angle_beta   90.00
_cell.angle_gamma   90.00
#
_symmetry.space_group_name_H-M   'P 1'
#
loop_
_entity.id
_entity.type
_entity.pdbx_description
1 polymer ?
#
loop_
_entity_poly.entity_id
_entity_poly.type
_entity_poly.pdbx_seq_one_letter_code
_entity_poly.pdbx_strand_id
1 'polypeptide(L)'
;MTQKMEKTDIKSESNSNAGSFETLTSLPSSVFLSQAVVHKDEILICGGFENNNCYSYHLIKNQYKRICSYPKDMIFAGHCVMKLRNDNNSNALTLLSFGGQNKSEKKRAFVMKYVSVWNDTKEEKSQIEQKEPYNEWIHFTDNHNNPICIGRDEDNYTGVRGVIGGSNNHLLFITYYPRNITVFNLDTFQHMKHDILPIGENEIYYHCLALIPDNENKKKVKYNKLKYYKLWVCSDIRLFNRYACVCIDDAILFFGGRGDTDVGTSNLIFKYFVKENKWMKFEQAMPSQLWGSIGIWNENDMYIHIIGGHDGRARVSTHIKTSLSKWTKEPTENEKKWMIQDEEKKEIKGLTRIKKELSVIDERFNIANFK
;
A
#
# COMPACT_ATOMS: atom_id res chain seq x y z
N MET A 1 35.84 25.89 59.65
CA MET A 1 35.93 24.49 59.18
C MET A 1 34.57 23.86 59.33
N THR A 2 33.81 23.77 58.25
CA THR A 2 32.53 23.08 58.25
C THR A 2 32.42 22.37 56.91
N GLN A 3 32.66 21.06 56.93
CA GLN A 3 32.56 20.16 55.79
C GLN A 3 31.12 20.18 55.26
N LYS A 4 30.99 20.43 53.96
CA LYS A 4 29.73 20.27 53.23
C LYS A 4 29.75 18.87 52.62
N MET A 5 28.85 18.00 53.09
CA MET A 5 28.60 16.69 52.49
C MET A 5 28.14 16.86 51.04
N GLU A 6 28.90 16.31 50.10
CA GLU A 6 28.45 16.06 48.73
C GLU A 6 27.46 14.89 48.74
N LYS A 7 26.20 15.17 48.37
CA LYS A 7 25.27 14.14 47.91
C LYS A 7 25.63 13.81 46.47
N THR A 8 26.16 12.62 46.26
CA THR A 8 26.25 11.99 44.94
C THR A 8 24.84 11.69 44.44
N ASP A 9 24.38 12.47 43.46
CA ASP A 9 23.18 12.14 42.69
C ASP A 9 23.48 10.93 41.80
N ILE A 10 22.95 9.78 42.23
CA ILE A 10 22.77 8.60 41.39
C ILE A 10 21.80 9.03 40.28
N LYS A 11 22.33 9.25 39.07
CA LYS A 11 21.53 9.35 37.85
C LYS A 11 20.73 8.07 37.73
N SER A 12 19.45 8.15 38.07
CA SER A 12 18.47 7.16 37.67
C SER A 12 18.44 7.15 36.14
N GLU A 13 18.67 5.97 35.57
CA GLU A 13 18.43 5.70 34.17
C GLU A 13 16.97 6.03 33.86
N SER A 14 16.76 7.21 33.28
CA SER A 14 15.48 7.56 32.69
C SER A 14 15.24 6.61 31.53
N ASN A 15 14.33 5.67 31.77
CA ASN A 15 13.73 4.77 30.79
C ASN A 15 13.29 5.59 29.57
N SER A 16 14.13 5.62 28.53
CA SER A 16 13.91 6.45 27.34
C SER A 16 12.87 5.79 26.43
N ASN A 17 11.60 5.85 26.86
CA ASN A 17 10.45 5.56 26.02
C ASN A 17 10.12 6.79 25.14
N ALA A 18 11.15 7.31 24.45
CA ALA A 18 10.94 8.30 23.40
C ALA A 18 10.07 7.65 22.32
N GLY A 19 8.88 8.22 22.09
CA GLY A 19 7.84 7.62 21.26
C GLY A 19 8.36 7.20 19.88
N SER A 20 8.10 5.96 19.49
CA SER A 20 8.57 5.37 18.23
C SER A 20 8.03 6.02 16.95
N PHE A 21 7.11 6.95 17.12
CA PHE A 21 6.46 7.70 16.07
C PHE A 21 6.70 9.18 16.32
N GLU A 22 7.15 9.86 15.28
CA GLU A 22 7.32 11.31 15.26
C GLU A 22 6.18 11.91 14.43
N THR A 23 5.47 12.88 15.01
CA THR A 23 4.45 13.65 14.28
C THR A 23 5.13 14.78 13.52
N LEU A 24 4.87 14.84 12.21
CA LEU A 24 5.39 15.85 11.30
C LEU A 24 4.36 16.95 11.03
N THR A 25 4.75 17.92 10.21
CA THR A 25 3.85 18.95 9.70
C THR A 25 2.60 18.32 9.10
N SER A 26 1.43 18.78 9.52
CA SER A 26 0.15 18.32 8.99
C SER A 26 0.00 18.67 7.51
N LEU A 27 -0.76 17.83 6.79
CA LEU A 27 -1.08 18.10 5.39
C LEU A 27 -1.92 19.39 5.27
N PRO A 28 -1.74 20.16 4.18
CA PRO A 28 -2.58 21.32 3.90
C PRO A 28 -4.08 21.00 3.74
N SER A 29 -4.41 19.74 3.40
CA SER A 29 -5.79 19.23 3.38
C SER A 29 -5.82 17.79 3.88
N SER A 30 -6.92 17.37 4.51
CA SER A 30 -7.10 15.97 4.89
C SER A 30 -7.23 15.09 3.64
N VAL A 31 -6.57 13.94 3.67
CA VAL A 31 -6.56 12.97 2.56
C VAL A 31 -6.99 11.62 3.09
N PHE A 32 -7.80 10.89 2.33
CA PHE A 32 -8.35 9.59 2.71
C PHE A 32 -8.47 8.71 1.47
N LEU A 33 -8.03 7.45 1.56
CA LEU A 33 -7.91 6.53 0.41
C LEU A 33 -7.07 7.13 -0.73
N SER A 34 -6.10 7.97 -0.35
CA SER A 34 -5.14 8.60 -1.25
C SER A 34 -4.01 7.63 -1.59
N GLN A 35 -3.22 7.96 -2.60
CA GLN A 35 -2.04 7.22 -3.02
C GLN A 35 -0.83 8.15 -2.98
N ALA A 36 0.35 7.57 -2.75
CA ALA A 36 1.59 8.32 -2.78
C ALA A 36 2.70 7.57 -3.51
N VAL A 37 3.65 8.35 -3.99
CA VAL A 37 4.83 7.88 -4.71
C VAL A 37 6.04 8.66 -4.20
N VAL A 38 7.10 7.96 -3.80
CA VAL A 38 8.38 8.58 -3.43
C VAL A 38 9.13 8.99 -4.68
N HIS A 39 9.73 10.18 -4.74
CA HIS A 39 10.66 10.58 -5.80
C HIS A 39 11.83 11.35 -5.20
N LYS A 40 13.01 10.72 -5.11
CA LYS A 40 14.18 11.31 -4.43
C LYS A 40 13.79 11.73 -3.00
N ASP A 41 14.01 12.99 -2.64
CA ASP A 41 13.70 13.53 -1.31
C ASP A 41 12.25 14.04 -1.18
N GLU A 42 11.33 13.52 -1.99
CA GLU A 42 9.94 13.94 -2.04
C GLU A 42 8.97 12.78 -1.91
N ILE A 43 7.85 13.01 -1.21
CA ILE A 43 6.66 12.14 -1.24
C ILE A 43 5.57 12.89 -2.00
N LEU A 44 5.21 12.37 -3.17
CA LEU A 44 4.13 12.90 -4.00
C LEU A 44 2.82 12.24 -3.54
N ILE A 45 1.88 13.03 -3.06
CA ILE A 45 0.56 12.62 -2.57
C ILE A 45 -0.46 13.02 -3.63
N CYS A 46 -1.22 12.06 -4.14
CA CYS A 46 -2.07 12.24 -5.31
C CYS A 46 -3.55 12.02 -4.97
N GLY A 47 -4.30 13.10 -4.81
CA GLY A 47 -5.75 13.08 -4.63
C GLY A 47 -6.23 12.24 -3.44
N GLY A 48 -7.36 11.57 -3.61
CA GLY A 48 -8.04 10.78 -2.58
C GLY A 48 -9.55 10.81 -2.77
N PHE A 49 -10.28 10.15 -1.87
CA PHE A 49 -11.73 10.18 -1.89
C PHE A 49 -12.25 11.60 -1.63
N GLU A 50 -12.93 12.15 -2.64
CA GLU A 50 -13.43 13.54 -2.68
C GLU A 50 -12.36 14.61 -2.45
N ASN A 51 -11.08 14.31 -2.73
CA ASN A 51 -10.01 15.28 -2.71
C ASN A 51 -9.18 15.11 -3.99
N ASN A 52 -9.20 16.11 -4.86
CA ASN A 52 -8.48 16.07 -6.13
C ASN A 52 -7.09 16.70 -6.05
N ASN A 53 -6.72 17.35 -4.94
CA ASN A 53 -5.44 18.05 -4.83
C ASN A 53 -4.26 17.08 -4.71
N CYS A 54 -3.16 17.46 -5.34
CA CYS A 54 -1.89 16.76 -5.27
C CYS A 54 -0.84 17.65 -4.60
N TYR A 55 0.00 17.05 -3.76
CA TYR A 55 1.03 17.74 -3.00
C TYR A 55 2.35 17.00 -3.09
N SER A 56 3.46 17.72 -3.05
CA SER A 56 4.79 17.18 -2.76
C SER A 56 5.16 17.55 -1.34
N TYR A 57 5.55 16.56 -0.54
CA TYR A 57 6.20 16.75 0.75
C TYR A 57 7.69 16.52 0.61
N HIS A 58 8.50 17.53 0.97
CA HIS A 58 9.95 17.42 0.91
C HIS A 58 10.51 16.94 2.24
N LEU A 59 11.26 15.83 2.21
CA LEU A 59 11.73 15.12 3.41
C LEU A 59 12.68 15.96 4.27
N ILE A 60 13.66 16.61 3.65
CA ILE A 60 14.63 17.48 4.33
C ILE A 60 13.99 18.79 4.81
N LYS A 61 13.18 19.43 3.96
CA LYS A 61 12.56 20.72 4.28
C LYS A 61 11.38 20.60 5.24
N ASN A 62 10.82 19.40 5.44
CA ASN A 62 9.63 19.12 6.24
C ASN A 62 8.42 20.03 5.90
N GLN A 63 8.21 20.27 4.61
CA GLN A 63 7.22 21.18 4.09
C GLN A 63 6.46 20.57 2.92
N TYR A 64 5.23 21.04 2.72
CA TYR A 64 4.42 20.69 1.56
C TYR A 64 4.41 21.83 0.54
N LYS A 65 4.39 21.47 -0.74
CA LYS A 65 4.02 22.35 -1.85
C LYS A 65 2.91 21.69 -2.66
N ARG A 66 1.94 22.50 -3.12
CA ARG A 66 0.91 22.02 -4.05
C ARG A 66 1.56 21.73 -5.41
N ILE A 67 1.16 20.62 -6.02
CA ILE A 67 1.55 20.26 -7.39
C ILE A 67 0.45 20.75 -8.33
N CYS A 68 -0.71 20.11 -8.27
CA CYS A 68 -1.89 20.43 -9.10
C CYS A 68 -3.15 19.78 -8.50
N SER A 69 -4.17 19.55 -9.33
CA SER A 69 -5.34 18.75 -8.97
C SER A 69 -5.81 17.89 -10.15
N TYR A 70 -6.42 16.74 -9.86
CA TYR A 70 -7.21 16.00 -10.85
C TYR A 70 -8.38 16.85 -11.39
N PRO A 71 -8.91 16.52 -12.59
CA PRO A 71 -10.11 17.18 -13.11
C PRO A 71 -11.28 17.18 -12.12
N LYS A 72 -12.05 18.28 -12.09
CA LYS A 72 -13.07 18.52 -11.05
C LYS A 72 -14.23 17.51 -11.05
N ASP A 73 -14.52 16.90 -12.19
CA ASP A 73 -15.57 15.89 -12.36
C ASP A 73 -15.16 14.50 -11.82
N MET A 74 -13.91 14.34 -11.37
CA MET A 74 -13.41 13.07 -10.86
C MET A 74 -13.70 12.90 -9.37
N ILE A 75 -14.28 11.75 -9.03
CA ILE A 75 -14.41 11.24 -7.67
C ILE A 75 -13.83 9.84 -7.66
N PHE A 76 -12.82 9.60 -6.82
CA PHE A 76 -12.13 8.32 -6.75
C PHE A 76 -12.43 7.59 -5.44
N ALA A 77 -12.97 6.38 -5.51
CA ALA A 77 -13.08 5.49 -4.36
C ALA A 77 -11.91 4.50 -4.31
N GLY A 78 -10.70 5.00 -4.01
CA GLY A 78 -9.47 4.19 -3.95
C GLY A 78 -8.88 3.85 -5.32
N HIS A 79 -8.41 4.89 -6.02
CA HIS A 79 -7.62 4.76 -7.25
C HIS A 79 -6.20 4.27 -6.95
N CYS A 80 -5.45 3.93 -8.00
CA CYS A 80 -4.05 3.53 -7.92
C CYS A 80 -3.17 4.56 -8.64
N VAL A 81 -2.00 4.87 -8.06
CA VAL A 81 -0.98 5.73 -8.67
C VAL A 81 0.36 5.01 -8.60
N MET A 82 1.10 5.02 -9.70
CA MET A 82 2.39 4.33 -9.80
C MET A 82 3.35 5.02 -10.76
N LYS A 83 4.63 4.75 -10.60
CA LYS A 83 5.68 5.21 -11.50
C LYS A 83 5.68 4.37 -12.77
N LEU A 84 5.65 5.01 -13.93
CA LEU A 84 6.03 4.38 -15.19
C LEU A 84 7.55 4.39 -15.35
N ARG A 85 8.04 3.55 -16.25
CA ARG A 85 9.46 3.56 -16.64
C ARG A 85 9.78 4.94 -17.24
N ASN A 86 10.78 5.59 -16.66
CA ASN A 86 11.32 6.83 -17.23
C ASN A 86 12.29 6.51 -18.37
N ASP A 87 12.34 7.41 -19.36
CA ASP A 87 13.48 7.50 -20.26
C ASP A 87 14.69 7.98 -19.45
N ASN A 88 15.83 7.29 -19.60
CA ASN A 88 17.05 7.54 -18.81
C ASN A 88 17.60 8.98 -18.92
N ASN A 89 17.11 9.77 -19.88
CA ASN A 89 17.57 11.13 -20.16
C ASN A 89 16.65 12.23 -19.60
N SER A 90 15.56 11.88 -18.89
CA SER A 90 14.59 12.87 -18.38
C SER A 90 14.73 13.09 -16.88
N ASN A 91 14.80 14.38 -16.49
CA ASN A 91 14.67 14.81 -15.10
C ASN A 91 13.25 14.64 -14.54
N ALA A 92 12.26 14.35 -15.40
CA ALA A 92 10.87 14.19 -15.02
C ALA A 92 10.52 12.73 -14.66
N LEU A 93 9.66 12.56 -13.68
CA LEU A 93 9.02 11.29 -13.33
C LEU A 93 7.69 11.15 -14.07
N THR A 94 7.46 10.04 -14.75
CA THR A 94 6.13 9.76 -15.32
C THR A 94 5.29 8.95 -14.35
N LEU A 95 4.12 9.47 -13.99
CA LEU A 95 3.13 8.82 -13.12
C LEU A 95 1.92 8.37 -13.93
N LEU A 96 1.42 7.17 -13.67
CA LEU A 96 0.15 6.66 -14.15
C LEU A 96 -0.85 6.62 -13.00
N SER A 97 -2.06 7.11 -13.23
CA SER A 97 -3.19 7.03 -12.32
C SER A 97 -4.38 6.37 -12.98
N PHE A 98 -5.03 5.41 -12.32
CA PHE A 98 -6.23 4.76 -12.84
C PHE A 98 -7.11 4.19 -11.71
N GLY A 99 -8.38 3.96 -12.03
CA GLY A 99 -9.33 3.28 -11.16
C GLY A 99 -10.01 4.16 -10.12
N GLY A 100 -10.68 3.52 -9.16
CA GLY A 100 -11.55 4.17 -8.18
C GLY A 100 -12.98 4.37 -8.66
N GLN A 101 -13.31 4.02 -9.91
CA GLN A 101 -14.67 4.08 -10.45
C GLN A 101 -15.45 2.78 -10.20
N ASN A 102 -16.74 2.88 -9.92
CA ASN A 102 -17.65 1.75 -9.72
C ASN A 102 -18.10 1.11 -11.06
N LYS A 103 -18.95 0.08 -10.97
CA LYS A 103 -19.66 -0.47 -12.13
C LYS A 103 -20.48 0.63 -12.82
N SER A 104 -20.54 0.60 -14.14
CA SER A 104 -21.27 1.56 -14.98
C SER A 104 -20.70 2.98 -15.02
N GLU A 105 -19.61 3.26 -14.30
CA GLU A 105 -18.85 4.50 -14.42
C GLU A 105 -17.73 4.31 -15.46
N LYS A 106 -17.58 5.31 -16.34
CA LYS A 106 -16.55 5.32 -17.38
C LYS A 106 -15.16 5.23 -16.73
N LYS A 107 -14.41 4.17 -17.06
CA LYS A 107 -13.05 4.01 -16.59
C LYS A 107 -12.14 5.03 -17.27
N ARG A 108 -11.33 5.73 -16.46
CA ARG A 108 -10.41 6.76 -16.94
C ARG A 108 -9.03 6.50 -16.34
N ALA A 109 -8.02 6.69 -17.17
CA ALA A 109 -6.62 6.71 -16.78
C ALA A 109 -6.02 8.08 -17.10
N PHE A 110 -5.08 8.51 -16.26
CA PHE A 110 -4.38 9.77 -16.36
C PHE A 110 -2.88 9.54 -16.29
N VAL A 111 -2.12 10.38 -16.98
CA VAL A 111 -0.67 10.41 -16.90
C VAL A 111 -0.22 11.80 -16.47
N MET A 112 0.87 11.86 -15.72
CA MET A 112 1.52 13.12 -15.34
C MET A 112 3.03 12.98 -15.52
N LYS A 113 3.64 13.94 -16.23
CA LYS A 113 5.08 14.16 -16.20
C LYS A 113 5.39 15.12 -15.06
N TYR A 114 5.90 14.58 -13.97
CA TYR A 114 6.22 15.33 -12.77
C TYR A 114 7.67 15.85 -12.81
N VAL A 115 7.85 17.14 -12.54
CA VAL A 115 9.14 17.77 -12.26
C VAL A 115 9.05 18.40 -10.87
N SER A 116 10.13 18.26 -10.08
CA SER A 116 10.16 18.75 -8.70
C SER A 116 9.70 20.20 -8.59
N VAL A 117 8.73 20.44 -7.70
CA VAL A 117 8.25 21.80 -7.36
C VAL A 117 9.20 22.54 -6.39
N TRP A 118 10.34 21.93 -6.08
CA TRP A 118 11.37 22.47 -5.19
C TRP A 118 12.63 22.90 -5.91
N ASN A 119 12.70 22.70 -7.23
CA ASN A 119 13.78 23.19 -8.07
C ASN A 119 13.67 24.71 -8.22
N ASP A 120 14.52 25.44 -7.49
CA ASP A 120 14.49 26.90 -7.44
C ASP A 120 15.44 27.55 -8.46
N THR A 121 16.28 26.79 -9.17
CA THR A 121 17.30 27.33 -10.08
C THR A 121 16.72 27.78 -11.44
N LYS A 122 17.26 28.87 -11.98
CA LYS A 122 16.82 29.46 -13.27
C LYS A 122 17.12 28.55 -14.47
N GLU A 123 18.21 27.78 -14.41
CA GLU A 123 18.63 26.85 -15.47
C GLU A 123 17.67 25.66 -15.59
N GLU A 124 17.22 25.08 -14.47
CA GLU A 124 16.23 23.98 -14.47
C GLU A 124 14.85 24.45 -14.91
N LYS A 125 14.44 25.68 -14.58
CA LYS A 125 13.17 26.27 -15.04
C LYS A 125 13.15 26.52 -16.55
N SER A 126 14.28 26.94 -17.14
CA SER A 126 14.39 27.17 -18.58
C SER A 126 14.25 25.90 -19.45
N GLN A 127 14.51 24.71 -18.88
CA GLN A 127 14.25 23.42 -19.55
C GLN A 127 12.77 23.01 -19.50
N ILE A 128 12.00 23.53 -18.52
CA ILE A 128 10.55 23.29 -18.38
C ILE A 128 9.76 24.16 -19.37
N GLU A 129 10.34 25.27 -19.84
CA GLU A 129 9.69 26.26 -20.71
C GLU A 129 9.43 25.82 -22.17
N GLN A 130 9.62 24.55 -22.54
CA GLN A 130 9.29 24.09 -23.90
C GLN A 130 8.31 22.90 -23.96
N LYS A 131 7.08 23.23 -24.40
CA LYS A 131 6.06 22.42 -25.11
C LYS A 131 5.21 21.36 -24.38
N GLU A 132 5.56 20.86 -23.21
CA GLU A 132 4.80 19.76 -22.56
C GLU A 132 4.08 20.21 -21.27
N PRO A 133 2.86 19.74 -20.98
CA PRO A 133 2.15 20.04 -19.74
C PRO A 133 2.75 19.23 -18.56
N TYR A 134 3.77 19.80 -17.92
CA TYR A 134 4.35 19.24 -16.69
C TYR A 134 3.48 19.50 -15.47
N ASN A 135 3.59 18.62 -14.47
CA ASN A 135 2.91 18.73 -13.18
C ASN A 135 1.38 18.81 -13.28
N GLU A 136 0.79 18.38 -14.39
CA GLU A 136 -0.65 18.33 -14.61
C GLU A 136 -1.10 16.91 -14.97
N TRP A 137 -2.31 16.55 -14.55
CA TRP A 137 -2.93 15.29 -14.97
C TRP A 137 -3.57 15.47 -16.34
N ILE A 138 -3.07 14.75 -17.33
CA ILE A 138 -3.68 14.66 -18.67
C ILE A 138 -4.24 13.26 -18.91
N HIS A 139 -5.18 13.13 -19.84
CA HIS A 139 -5.70 11.81 -20.21
C HIS A 139 -4.57 10.91 -20.70
N PHE A 140 -4.58 9.65 -20.28
CA PHE A 140 -3.68 8.66 -20.80
C PHE A 140 -4.14 8.25 -22.20
N THR A 141 -3.34 8.53 -23.24
CA THR A 141 -3.70 8.32 -24.64
C THR A 141 -2.64 7.53 -25.40
N ASP A 142 -3.05 6.91 -26.50
CA ASP A 142 -2.12 6.29 -27.46
C ASP A 142 -1.42 7.36 -28.32
N ASN A 143 -0.57 6.91 -29.26
CA ASN A 143 0.17 7.78 -30.19
C ASN A 143 -0.73 8.56 -31.18
N HIS A 144 -2.02 8.26 -31.23
CA HIS A 144 -3.03 8.92 -32.05
C HIS A 144 -3.96 9.82 -31.20
N ASN A 145 -3.62 10.07 -29.94
CA ASN A 145 -4.42 10.80 -28.96
C ASN A 145 -5.78 10.14 -28.61
N ASN A 146 -5.94 8.84 -28.87
CA ASN A 146 -7.12 8.12 -28.41
C ASN A 146 -6.98 7.80 -26.92
N PRO A 147 -8.00 8.07 -26.08
CA PRO A 147 -7.98 7.73 -24.67
C PRO A 147 -7.79 6.22 -24.45
N ILE A 148 -6.78 5.85 -23.68
CA ILE A 148 -6.54 4.48 -23.25
C ILE A 148 -7.39 4.23 -22.00
N CYS A 149 -8.27 3.24 -22.12
CA CYS A 149 -9.09 2.77 -21.01
C CYS A 149 -8.38 1.61 -20.31
N ILE A 150 -8.15 1.74 -19.00
CA ILE A 150 -7.68 0.63 -18.17
C ILE A 150 -8.88 0.10 -17.41
N GLY A 151 -9.45 -1.02 -17.91
CA GLY A 151 -10.66 -1.65 -17.36
C GLY A 151 -11.88 -1.54 -18.28
N ARG A 152 -12.91 -2.31 -17.95
CA ARG A 152 -14.18 -2.38 -18.69
C ARG A 152 -15.30 -1.67 -17.93
N ASP A 153 -16.41 -1.37 -18.60
CA ASP A 153 -17.53 -0.63 -18.00
C ASP A 153 -18.20 -1.43 -16.86
N GLU A 154 -18.25 -2.76 -16.98
CA GLU A 154 -18.79 -3.67 -15.96
C GLU A 154 -17.86 -3.90 -14.76
N ASP A 155 -16.58 -3.54 -14.87
CA ASP A 155 -15.61 -3.74 -13.79
C ASP A 155 -15.89 -2.76 -12.64
N ASN A 156 -15.75 -3.21 -11.39
CA ASN A 156 -15.77 -2.35 -10.21
C ASN A 156 -14.34 -2.10 -9.72
N TYR A 157 -13.82 -0.90 -9.95
CA TYR A 157 -12.46 -0.49 -9.56
C TYR A 157 -12.43 0.26 -8.22
N THR A 158 -13.49 0.17 -7.43
CA THR A 158 -13.47 0.63 -6.03
C THR A 158 -12.38 -0.12 -5.25
N GLY A 159 -11.39 0.62 -4.74
CA GLY A 159 -10.28 0.07 -3.98
C GLY A 159 -9.36 -0.84 -4.80
N VAL A 160 -9.25 -0.61 -6.11
CA VAL A 160 -8.36 -1.35 -7.01
C VAL A 160 -6.90 -1.20 -6.59
N ARG A 161 -6.11 -2.26 -6.78
CA ARG A 161 -4.66 -2.23 -6.61
C ARG A 161 -3.97 -2.66 -7.88
N GLY A 162 -2.79 -2.10 -8.12
CA GLY A 162 -1.95 -2.53 -9.23
C GLY A 162 -0.47 -2.48 -8.91
N VAL A 163 0.28 -3.36 -9.56
CA VAL A 163 1.76 -3.39 -9.53
C VAL A 163 2.30 -3.55 -10.94
N ILE A 164 3.42 -2.90 -11.22
CA ILE A 164 4.12 -3.03 -12.50
C ILE A 164 5.22 -4.08 -12.35
N GLY A 165 5.28 -4.99 -13.30
CA GLY A 165 6.32 -6.01 -13.38
C GLY A 165 6.50 -6.52 -14.80
N GLY A 166 6.86 -7.80 -14.91
CA GLY A 166 7.34 -8.37 -16.18
C GLY A 166 8.82 -8.03 -16.42
N SER A 167 9.47 -8.76 -17.33
CA SER A 167 10.93 -8.64 -17.52
C SER A 167 11.40 -7.24 -17.92
N ASN A 168 10.50 -6.44 -18.51
CA ASN A 168 10.80 -5.08 -18.97
C ASN A 168 9.92 -4.02 -18.29
N ASN A 169 9.28 -4.33 -17.15
CA ASN A 169 8.34 -3.43 -16.47
C ASN A 169 7.19 -2.92 -17.37
N HIS A 170 6.73 -3.77 -18.28
CA HIS A 170 5.70 -3.47 -19.28
C HIS A 170 4.34 -4.10 -18.94
N LEU A 171 4.25 -4.87 -17.85
CA LEU A 171 3.02 -5.55 -17.46
C LEU A 171 2.47 -4.93 -16.18
N LEU A 172 1.25 -4.43 -16.28
CA LEU A 172 0.46 -3.94 -15.16
C LEU A 172 -0.47 -5.06 -14.68
N PHE A 173 -0.22 -5.57 -13.48
CA PHE A 173 -1.09 -6.52 -12.79
C PHE A 173 -2.09 -5.72 -11.96
N ILE A 174 -3.38 -5.98 -12.17
CA ILE A 174 -4.48 -5.24 -11.55
C ILE A 174 -5.37 -6.21 -10.80
N THR A 175 -5.57 -6.01 -9.50
CA THR A 175 -6.50 -6.78 -8.68
C THR A 175 -7.66 -5.90 -8.22
N TYR A 176 -8.88 -6.40 -8.39
CA TYR A 176 -10.07 -5.60 -8.14
C TYR A 176 -11.30 -6.45 -7.80
N TYR A 177 -12.33 -5.77 -7.33
CA TYR A 177 -13.57 -6.37 -6.86
C TYR A 177 -14.28 -7.19 -7.96
N PRO A 178 -14.95 -8.32 -7.61
CA PRO A 178 -14.93 -8.95 -6.28
C PRO A 178 -13.69 -9.79 -6.05
N ARG A 179 -13.16 -10.47 -7.08
CA ARG A 179 -12.06 -11.42 -6.95
C ARG A 179 -11.26 -11.53 -8.25
N ASN A 180 -11.13 -10.42 -8.97
CA ASN A 180 -10.57 -10.40 -10.30
C ASN A 180 -9.09 -10.05 -10.27
N ILE A 181 -8.34 -10.64 -11.20
CA ILE A 181 -7.00 -10.20 -11.57
C ILE A 181 -6.92 -10.06 -13.10
N THR A 182 -6.35 -8.95 -13.55
CA THR A 182 -6.15 -8.67 -14.97
C THR A 182 -4.70 -8.27 -15.21
N VAL A 183 -4.14 -8.68 -16.33
CA VAL A 183 -2.81 -8.28 -16.80
C VAL A 183 -2.99 -7.38 -18.02
N PHE A 184 -2.52 -6.14 -17.92
CA PHE A 184 -2.55 -5.13 -18.97
C PHE A 184 -1.13 -4.86 -19.46
N ASN A 185 -0.92 -4.84 -20.78
CA ASN A 185 0.37 -4.51 -21.37
C ASN A 185 0.47 -3.00 -21.59
N LEU A 186 1.42 -2.36 -20.91
CA LEU A 186 1.67 -0.93 -20.97
C LEU A 186 2.35 -0.48 -22.27
N ASP A 187 2.97 -1.40 -23.03
CA ASP A 187 3.60 -1.07 -24.32
C ASP A 187 2.59 -1.14 -25.48
N THR A 188 1.65 -2.09 -25.42
CA THR A 188 0.66 -2.30 -26.49
C THR A 188 -0.74 -1.77 -26.15
N PHE A 189 -0.95 -1.32 -24.91
CA PHE A 189 -2.22 -0.87 -24.36
C PHE A 189 -3.36 -1.90 -24.47
N GLN A 190 -3.02 -3.18 -24.35
CA GLN A 190 -3.97 -4.29 -24.50
C GLN A 190 -4.10 -5.12 -23.22
N HIS A 191 -5.32 -5.60 -22.97
CA HIS A 191 -5.57 -6.62 -21.96
C HIS A 191 -5.02 -7.97 -22.44
N MET A 192 -4.01 -8.47 -21.71
CA MET A 192 -3.34 -9.73 -22.04
C MET A 192 -4.04 -10.92 -21.42
N LYS A 193 -4.60 -10.75 -20.21
CA LYS A 193 -5.23 -11.83 -19.47
C LYS A 193 -6.23 -11.28 -18.47
N HIS A 194 -7.31 -12.03 -18.27
CA HIS A 194 -8.25 -11.89 -17.19
C HIS A 194 -8.40 -13.23 -16.47
N ASP A 195 -8.48 -13.22 -15.14
CA ASP A 195 -8.58 -14.42 -14.33
C ASP A 195 -9.29 -14.12 -13.00
N ILE A 196 -9.71 -15.17 -12.31
CA ILE A 196 -10.40 -15.10 -11.02
C ILE A 196 -9.49 -15.66 -9.94
N LEU A 197 -9.22 -14.87 -8.90
CA LEU A 197 -8.44 -15.28 -7.75
C LEU A 197 -9.16 -16.41 -6.98
N PRO A 198 -8.48 -17.51 -6.62
CA PRO A 198 -9.09 -18.65 -5.93
C PRO A 198 -9.24 -18.41 -4.42
N ILE A 199 -9.93 -17.32 -4.06
CA ILE A 199 -10.14 -16.89 -2.67
C ILE A 199 -11.49 -17.33 -2.09
N GLY A 200 -12.24 -18.15 -2.81
CA GLY A 200 -13.58 -18.60 -2.42
C GLY A 200 -14.62 -17.50 -2.57
N GLU A 201 -15.44 -17.31 -1.54
CA GLU A 201 -16.49 -16.28 -1.46
C GLU A 201 -15.96 -14.94 -0.94
N ASN A 202 -14.67 -14.86 -0.59
CA ASN A 202 -14.08 -13.60 -0.15
C ASN A 202 -13.99 -12.59 -1.30
N GLU A 203 -14.04 -11.32 -0.93
CA GLU A 203 -13.92 -10.20 -1.85
C GLU A 203 -12.63 -9.42 -1.60
N ILE A 204 -12.08 -8.80 -2.64
CA ILE A 204 -10.89 -7.97 -2.58
C ILE A 204 -11.18 -6.54 -3.02
N TYR A 205 -10.96 -5.60 -2.11
CA TYR A 205 -11.04 -4.16 -2.33
C TYR A 205 -10.26 -3.47 -1.20
N TYR A 206 -9.50 -2.43 -1.53
CA TYR A 206 -8.58 -1.75 -0.59
C TYR A 206 -7.61 -2.69 0.16
N HIS A 207 -7.29 -3.84 -0.45
CA HIS A 207 -6.28 -4.77 0.05
C HIS A 207 -4.88 -4.23 -0.21
N CYS A 208 -3.84 -4.90 0.30
CA CYS A 208 -2.48 -4.65 -0.15
C CYS A 208 -2.10 -5.58 -1.30
N LEU A 209 -1.47 -5.01 -2.31
CA LEU A 209 -0.82 -5.74 -3.38
C LEU A 209 0.64 -5.30 -3.40
N ALA A 210 1.55 -6.24 -3.19
CA ALA A 210 2.99 -5.98 -3.17
C ALA A 210 3.69 -6.89 -4.18
N LEU A 211 4.67 -6.34 -4.88
CA LEU A 211 5.59 -7.11 -5.71
C LEU A 211 6.79 -7.48 -4.83
N ILE A 212 7.00 -8.78 -4.62
CA ILE A 212 8.16 -9.29 -3.89
C ILE A 212 9.23 -9.70 -4.92
N PRO A 213 10.41 -9.07 -4.92
CA PRO A 213 11.50 -9.45 -5.82
C PRO A 213 11.98 -10.88 -5.50
N ASP A 214 12.02 -11.75 -6.50
CA ASP A 214 12.71 -13.04 -6.38
C ASP A 214 14.19 -12.84 -6.72
N ASN A 215 15.03 -12.71 -5.69
CA ASN A 215 16.48 -12.54 -5.85
C ASN A 215 17.16 -13.80 -6.44
N GLU A 216 16.54 -14.97 -6.36
CA GLU A 216 17.09 -16.23 -6.87
C GLU A 216 16.68 -16.52 -8.32
N ASN A 217 15.60 -15.89 -8.80
CA ASN A 217 15.19 -15.99 -10.19
C ASN A 217 14.98 -14.61 -10.82
N LYS A 218 16.05 -14.07 -11.43
CA LYS A 218 15.95 -13.19 -12.62
C LYS A 218 15.30 -13.91 -13.83
N LYS A 219 14.40 -14.88 -13.61
CA LYS A 219 13.68 -15.59 -14.67
C LYS A 219 12.41 -14.82 -14.96
N LYS A 220 12.41 -14.25 -16.18
CA LYS A 220 11.26 -13.78 -16.96
C LYS A 220 9.92 -14.29 -16.42
N VAL A 221 9.12 -13.42 -15.80
CA VAL A 221 7.72 -13.73 -15.47
C VAL A 221 7.00 -14.08 -16.77
N LYS A 222 6.76 -15.38 -17.00
CA LYS A 222 5.94 -15.84 -18.12
C LYS A 222 4.47 -15.65 -17.73
N TYR A 223 3.88 -14.54 -18.18
CA TYR A 223 2.51 -14.13 -17.87
C TYR A 223 1.42 -15.09 -18.39
N ASN A 224 1.76 -16.00 -19.32
CA ASN A 224 0.81 -16.94 -19.93
C ASN A 224 0.19 -17.93 -18.92
N LYS A 225 0.84 -18.17 -17.77
CA LYS A 225 0.30 -19.04 -16.71
C LYS A 225 0.49 -18.39 -15.35
N LEU A 226 -0.60 -17.81 -14.82
CA LEU A 226 -0.66 -17.33 -13.45
C LEU A 226 -0.88 -18.55 -12.55
N LYS A 227 -0.10 -18.66 -11.48
CA LYS A 227 -0.26 -19.67 -10.44
C LYS A 227 -0.56 -18.96 -9.14
N TYR A 228 -1.53 -19.48 -8.40
CA TYR A 228 -1.99 -18.88 -7.16
C TYR A 228 -1.73 -19.84 -6.01
N TYR A 229 -1.19 -19.30 -4.92
CA TYR A 229 -0.95 -20.03 -3.69
C TYR A 229 -1.73 -19.32 -2.59
N LYS A 230 -2.63 -20.05 -1.94
CA LYS A 230 -3.38 -19.52 -0.81
C LYS A 230 -2.48 -19.56 0.43
N LEU A 231 -2.14 -18.39 0.94
CA LEU A 231 -1.33 -18.25 2.15
C LEU A 231 -2.23 -18.14 3.38
N TRP A 232 -1.67 -18.51 4.53
CA TRP A 232 -2.32 -18.27 5.81
C TRP A 232 -2.33 -16.77 6.09
N VAL A 233 -3.46 -16.26 6.56
CA VAL A 233 -3.60 -14.88 7.05
C VAL A 233 -4.07 -15.01 8.48
N CYS A 234 -3.32 -14.45 9.43
CA CYS A 234 -3.63 -14.57 10.86
C CYS A 234 -5.05 -14.05 11.16
N SER A 235 -5.70 -14.63 12.16
CA SER A 235 -7.09 -14.30 12.49
C SER A 235 -7.31 -12.83 12.81
N ASP A 236 -6.29 -12.21 13.40
CA ASP A 236 -6.41 -10.88 13.98
C ASP A 236 -6.40 -9.82 12.87
N ILE A 237 -5.52 -9.95 11.88
CA ILE A 237 -5.47 -9.00 10.75
C ILE A 237 -6.61 -9.21 9.75
N ARG A 238 -7.13 -10.45 9.64
CA ARG A 238 -8.25 -10.79 8.73
C ARG A 238 -9.50 -9.94 8.93
N LEU A 239 -9.66 -9.39 10.13
CA LEU A 239 -10.80 -8.55 10.47
C LEU A 239 -10.71 -7.14 9.89
N PHE A 240 -9.55 -6.74 9.32
CA PHE A 240 -9.31 -5.37 8.89
C PHE A 240 -9.08 -5.27 7.38
N ASN A 241 -9.60 -4.21 6.78
CA ASN A 241 -9.24 -3.73 5.44
C ASN A 241 -8.72 -2.28 5.51
N ARG A 242 -8.33 -1.71 4.36
CA ARG A 242 -7.91 -0.29 4.25
C ARG A 242 -6.78 0.09 5.23
N TYR A 243 -5.92 -0.86 5.58
CA TYR A 243 -4.70 -0.58 6.32
C TYR A 243 -3.69 0.14 5.41
N ALA A 244 -2.80 0.91 6.01
CA ALA A 244 -1.58 1.32 5.34
C ALA A 244 -0.66 0.08 5.25
N CYS A 245 -0.15 -0.24 4.06
CA CYS A 245 0.80 -1.33 3.88
C CYS A 245 2.09 -0.85 3.26
N VAL A 246 3.20 -1.45 3.71
CA VAL A 246 4.55 -1.09 3.26
C VAL A 246 5.33 -2.38 3.05
N CYS A 247 5.84 -2.58 1.85
CA CYS A 247 6.71 -3.70 1.53
C CYS A 247 8.17 -3.27 1.65
N ILE A 248 8.95 -3.97 2.48
CA ILE A 248 10.38 -3.77 2.69
C ILE A 248 11.03 -5.15 2.54
N ASP A 249 11.89 -5.29 1.54
CA ASP A 249 12.55 -6.54 1.19
C ASP A 249 11.55 -7.71 1.05
N ASP A 250 11.66 -8.72 1.91
CA ASP A 250 10.81 -9.90 1.99
C ASP A 250 9.79 -9.84 3.14
N ALA A 251 9.50 -8.64 3.64
CA ALA A 251 8.50 -8.41 4.66
C ALA A 251 7.45 -7.37 4.23
N ILE A 252 6.21 -7.59 4.68
CA ILE A 252 5.11 -6.63 4.51
C ILE A 252 4.67 -6.17 5.90
N LEU A 253 4.74 -4.87 6.13
CA LEU A 253 4.21 -4.21 7.33
C LEU A 253 2.81 -3.68 7.07
N PHE A 254 1.94 -3.82 8.07
CA PHE A 254 0.55 -3.40 8.04
C PHE A 254 0.27 -2.51 9.23
N PHE A 255 -0.34 -1.35 8.97
CA PHE A 255 -0.58 -0.31 9.96
C PHE A 255 -2.07 0.02 10.01
N GLY A 256 -2.70 -0.26 11.15
CA GLY A 256 -4.09 0.07 11.43
C GLY A 256 -5.09 -0.73 10.59
N GLY A 257 -6.10 -0.04 10.05
CA GLY A 257 -7.17 -0.62 9.26
C GLY A 257 -8.54 -0.52 9.93
N ARG A 258 -9.58 -0.85 9.16
CA ARG A 258 -10.97 -0.81 9.58
C ARG A 258 -11.59 -2.19 9.48
N GLY A 259 -12.16 -2.65 10.58
CA GLY A 259 -13.02 -3.83 10.56
C GLY A 259 -14.49 -3.48 10.48
N ASP A 260 -15.32 -4.50 10.62
CA ASP A 260 -16.76 -4.34 10.70
C ASP A 260 -17.17 -3.46 11.89
N THR A 261 -18.45 -3.10 11.94
CA THR A 261 -18.99 -2.17 12.94
C THR A 261 -18.58 -2.53 14.38
N ASP A 262 -18.60 -3.82 14.73
CA ASP A 262 -18.25 -4.30 16.08
C ASP A 262 -16.74 -4.31 16.37
N VAL A 263 -15.90 -4.41 15.33
CA VAL A 263 -14.45 -4.46 15.46
C VAL A 263 -13.85 -3.05 15.51
N GLY A 264 -14.43 -2.11 14.76
CA GLY A 264 -14.00 -0.71 14.75
C GLY A 264 -12.66 -0.48 14.03
N THR A 265 -11.99 0.62 14.39
CA THR A 265 -10.71 1.04 13.78
C THR A 265 -9.53 0.54 14.61
N SER A 266 -8.49 0.06 13.94
CA SER A 266 -7.28 -0.46 14.57
C SER A 266 -6.13 0.54 14.58
N ASN A 267 -5.31 0.48 15.61
CA ASN A 267 -3.97 1.06 15.65
C ASN A 267 -2.86 -0.02 15.70
N LEU A 268 -3.23 -1.30 15.55
CA LEU A 268 -2.30 -2.41 15.63
C LEU A 268 -1.36 -2.44 14.42
N ILE A 269 -0.19 -3.05 14.62
CA ILE A 269 0.83 -3.19 13.60
C ILE A 269 1.16 -4.67 13.45
N PHE A 270 1.13 -5.14 12.22
CA PHE A 270 1.48 -6.52 11.89
C PHE A 270 2.62 -6.55 10.89
N LYS A 271 3.42 -7.62 10.95
CA LYS A 271 4.43 -7.96 9.97
C LYS A 271 4.12 -9.33 9.40
N TYR A 272 4.20 -9.44 8.08
CA TYR A 272 4.20 -10.71 7.39
C TYR A 272 5.60 -10.97 6.83
N PHE A 273 6.19 -12.08 7.23
CA PHE A 273 7.47 -12.57 6.73
C PHE A 273 7.20 -13.48 5.53
N VAL A 274 7.53 -13.01 4.32
CA VAL A 274 7.12 -13.67 3.07
C VAL A 274 7.82 -15.01 2.88
N LYS A 275 9.13 -15.10 3.17
CA LYS A 275 9.91 -16.33 2.99
C LYS A 275 9.50 -17.41 3.98
N GLU A 276 9.29 -17.03 5.22
CA GLU A 276 8.93 -17.92 6.32
C GLU A 276 7.44 -18.26 6.33
N ASN A 277 6.62 -17.48 5.60
CA ASN A 277 5.16 -17.54 5.65
C ASN A 277 4.61 -17.46 7.08
N LYS A 278 5.15 -16.51 7.85
CA LYS A 278 4.83 -16.28 9.27
C LYS A 278 4.28 -14.89 9.48
N TRP A 279 3.34 -14.79 10.40
CA TRP A 279 2.81 -13.52 10.89
C TRP A 279 3.41 -13.18 12.23
N MET A 280 3.55 -11.89 12.48
CA MET A 280 3.89 -11.32 13.78
C MET A 280 3.02 -10.11 14.04
N LYS A 281 2.61 -9.95 15.28
CA LYS A 281 1.98 -8.74 15.79
C LYS A 281 3.01 -8.03 16.67
N PHE A 282 3.25 -6.75 16.41
CA PHE A 282 4.14 -5.98 17.26
C PHE A 282 3.48 -5.71 18.61
N GLU A 283 4.29 -5.69 19.68
CA GLU A 283 3.82 -5.22 21.00
C GLU A 283 3.38 -3.76 20.93
N GLN A 284 4.11 -2.98 20.15
CA GLN A 284 3.81 -1.57 19.95
C GLN A 284 2.67 -1.37 18.94
N ALA A 285 1.78 -0.44 19.29
CA ALA A 285 0.74 0.09 18.41
C ALA A 285 1.07 1.52 17.92
N MET A 286 0.36 1.95 16.88
CA MET A 286 0.37 3.33 16.43
C MET A 286 -0.25 4.27 17.48
N PRO A 287 0.16 5.55 17.52
CA PRO A 287 -0.37 6.54 18.46
C PRO A 287 -1.85 6.85 18.23
N SER A 288 -2.38 6.54 17.05
CA SER A 288 -3.79 6.77 16.70
C SER A 288 -4.32 5.62 15.87
N GLN A 289 -5.60 5.31 16.05
CA GLN A 289 -6.32 4.37 15.20
C GLN A 289 -6.57 5.03 13.85
N LEU A 290 -6.14 4.41 12.77
CA LEU A 290 -6.23 4.99 11.43
C LEU A 290 -6.59 3.93 10.41
N TRP A 291 -7.42 4.32 9.44
CA TRP A 291 -7.72 3.53 8.26
C TRP A 291 -7.82 4.40 7.02
N GLY A 292 -7.58 3.79 5.86
CA GLY A 292 -7.49 4.47 4.57
C GLY A 292 -6.33 5.46 4.48
N SER A 293 -5.31 5.32 5.34
CA SER A 293 -4.07 6.10 5.29
C SER A 293 -3.13 5.55 4.23
N ILE A 294 -2.20 6.39 3.80
CA ILE A 294 -1.06 5.99 2.97
C ILE A 294 -0.01 5.39 3.91
N GLY A 295 0.60 4.28 3.51
CA GLY A 295 1.87 3.81 4.06
C GLY A 295 2.90 3.83 2.95
N ILE A 296 4.03 4.51 3.18
CA ILE A 296 5.12 4.57 2.20
C ILE A 296 6.45 4.69 2.94
N TRP A 297 7.51 4.10 2.41
CA TRP A 297 8.84 4.28 2.97
C TRP A 297 9.77 4.82 1.91
N ASN A 298 10.84 5.46 2.36
CA ASN A 298 11.83 6.06 1.47
C ASN A 298 13.25 5.63 1.87
N GLU A 299 14.08 5.35 0.87
CA GLU A 299 15.45 4.89 1.03
C GLU A 299 16.39 6.00 1.53
N ASN A 300 16.14 7.26 1.16
CA ASN A 300 17.07 8.36 1.50
C ASN A 300 17.03 8.74 2.99
N ASP A 301 15.85 8.71 3.61
CA ASP A 301 15.69 9.07 5.03
C ASP A 301 15.52 7.85 5.94
N MET A 302 15.25 6.66 5.37
CA MET A 302 15.09 5.41 6.10
C MET A 302 13.93 5.46 7.11
N TYR A 303 12.85 6.18 6.76
CA TYR A 303 11.62 6.24 7.53
C TYR A 303 10.43 5.64 6.77
N ILE A 304 9.51 5.08 7.54
CA ILE A 304 8.15 4.77 7.09
C ILE A 304 7.26 5.95 7.45
N HIS A 305 6.55 6.47 6.47
CA HIS A 305 5.59 7.56 6.59
C HIS A 305 4.17 7.00 6.51
N ILE A 306 3.35 7.38 7.51
CA ILE A 306 1.91 7.14 7.53
C ILE A 306 1.20 8.49 7.39
N ILE A 307 0.42 8.65 6.32
CA ILE A 307 -0.09 9.95 5.87
C ILE A 307 -1.61 9.90 5.68
N GLY A 308 -2.31 10.86 6.28
CA GLY A 308 -3.76 11.04 6.22
C GLY A 308 -4.53 9.89 6.86
N GLY A 309 -5.67 9.57 6.25
CA GLY A 309 -6.59 8.52 6.69
C GLY A 309 -7.81 9.07 7.43
N HIS A 310 -8.45 8.20 8.19
CA HIS A 310 -9.63 8.49 8.98
C HIS A 310 -9.48 7.87 10.37
N ASP A 311 -9.79 8.62 11.42
CA ASP A 311 -9.56 8.21 12.82
C ASP A 311 -10.77 7.49 13.47
N GLY A 312 -11.89 7.47 12.75
CA GLY A 312 -13.17 6.93 13.20
C GLY A 312 -14.24 8.01 13.40
N ARG A 313 -13.82 9.27 13.46
CA ARG A 313 -14.69 10.45 13.53
C ARG A 313 -14.61 11.28 12.25
N ALA A 314 -13.42 11.56 11.76
CA ALA A 314 -13.20 12.41 10.59
C ALA A 314 -11.97 11.99 9.77
N ARG A 315 -11.89 12.53 8.55
CA ARG A 315 -10.66 12.50 7.73
C ARG A 315 -9.60 13.38 8.40
N VAL A 316 -8.38 12.86 8.52
CA VAL A 316 -7.30 13.56 9.22
C VAL A 316 -6.22 14.04 8.25
N SER A 317 -5.50 15.09 8.64
CA SER A 317 -4.31 15.62 7.95
C SER A 317 -3.02 15.17 8.64
N THR A 318 -3.07 14.07 9.40
CA THR A 318 -1.94 13.53 10.16
C THR A 318 -0.83 13.08 9.22
N HIS A 319 0.42 13.40 9.58
CA HIS A 319 1.61 12.80 9.00
C HIS A 319 2.49 12.35 10.15
N ILE A 320 2.64 11.05 10.32
CA ILE A 320 3.58 10.47 11.29
C ILE A 320 4.66 9.69 10.55
N LYS A 321 5.87 9.66 11.09
CA LYS A 321 6.94 8.79 10.60
C LYS A 321 7.51 7.93 11.71
N THR A 322 8.11 6.81 11.33
CA THR A 322 8.79 5.90 12.25
C THR A 322 10.03 5.30 11.56
N SER A 323 11.12 5.15 12.30
CA SER A 323 12.38 4.67 11.73
C SER A 323 12.24 3.24 11.23
N LEU A 324 12.69 2.98 10.00
CA LEU A 324 12.68 1.65 9.39
C LEU A 324 13.44 0.63 10.25
N SER A 325 14.56 1.05 10.83
CA SER A 325 15.40 0.24 11.72
C SER A 325 14.64 -0.36 12.90
N LYS A 326 13.51 0.23 13.30
CA LYS A 326 12.72 -0.26 14.42
C LYS A 326 11.94 -1.52 14.07
N TRP A 327 11.47 -1.63 12.83
CA TRP A 327 10.57 -2.70 12.36
C TRP A 327 11.33 -3.87 11.71
N THR A 328 12.65 -3.73 11.61
CA THR A 328 13.61 -4.72 11.11
C THR A 328 14.41 -5.38 12.24
N LYS A 329 14.20 -4.99 13.50
CA LYS A 329 14.82 -5.65 14.66
C LYS A 329 14.32 -7.07 14.85
N GLU A 330 15.14 -7.85 15.54
CA GLU A 330 14.75 -9.17 16.06
C GLU A 330 13.49 -9.06 16.93
N PRO A 331 12.53 -9.98 16.80
CA PRO A 331 11.33 -9.99 17.61
C PRO A 331 11.65 -10.09 19.10
N THR A 332 10.86 -9.41 19.93
CA THR A 332 10.92 -9.58 21.39
C THR A 332 10.40 -10.96 21.81
N GLU A 333 10.61 -11.34 23.07
CA GLU A 333 10.07 -12.61 23.59
C GLU A 333 8.54 -12.68 23.54
N ASN A 334 7.81 -11.57 23.77
CA ASN A 334 6.35 -11.63 23.64
C ASN A 334 5.91 -11.68 22.18
N GLU A 335 6.63 -11.03 21.26
CA GLU A 335 6.35 -11.12 19.82
C GLU A 335 6.59 -12.55 19.31
N LYS A 336 7.70 -13.20 19.72
CA LYS A 336 7.95 -14.62 19.43
C LYS A 336 6.85 -15.52 19.99
N LYS A 337 6.42 -15.29 21.23
CA LYS A 337 5.32 -16.03 21.85
C LYS A 337 4.02 -15.87 21.04
N TRP A 338 3.72 -14.66 20.56
CA TRP A 338 2.56 -14.43 19.70
C TRP A 338 2.68 -15.19 18.36
N MET A 339 3.86 -15.20 17.74
CA MET A 339 4.10 -15.95 16.50
C MET A 339 3.84 -17.45 16.67
N ILE A 340 4.29 -18.05 17.79
CA ILE A 340 4.04 -19.46 18.11
C ILE A 340 2.53 -19.71 18.24
N GLN A 341 1.81 -18.84 18.96
CA GLN A 341 0.36 -18.96 19.12
C GLN A 341 -0.40 -18.85 17.80
N ASP A 342 0.04 -18.00 16.86
CA ASP A 342 -0.60 -17.93 15.54
C ASP A 342 -0.34 -19.18 14.69
N GLU A 343 0.86 -19.77 14.79
CA GLU A 343 1.17 -21.03 14.10
C GLU A 343 0.33 -22.20 14.67
N GLU A 344 0.16 -22.28 15.99
CA GLU A 344 -0.76 -23.25 16.63
C GLU A 344 -2.20 -23.07 16.13
N LYS A 345 -2.69 -21.83 16.03
CA LYS A 345 -4.03 -21.53 15.48
C LYS A 345 -4.17 -21.97 14.02
N LYS A 346 -3.13 -21.77 13.22
CA LYS A 346 -3.07 -22.18 11.81
C LYS A 346 -3.16 -23.70 11.69
N GLU A 347 -2.41 -24.44 12.49
CA GLU A 347 -2.45 -25.91 12.55
C GLU A 347 -3.82 -26.44 12.97
N ILE A 348 -4.40 -25.90 14.05
CA ILE A 348 -5.73 -26.30 14.55
C ILE A 348 -6.80 -26.07 13.48
N LYS A 349 -6.78 -24.93 12.77
CA LYS A 349 -7.73 -24.68 11.68
C LYS A 349 -7.49 -25.59 10.49
N GLY A 350 -6.24 -25.93 10.18
CA GLY A 350 -5.90 -26.93 9.17
C GLY A 350 -6.52 -28.30 9.49
N LEU A 351 -6.31 -28.79 10.71
CA LEU A 351 -6.88 -30.06 11.19
C LEU A 351 -8.42 -30.05 11.19
N THR A 352 -9.02 -28.95 11.64
CA THR A 352 -10.48 -28.78 11.63
C THR A 352 -11.05 -28.85 10.22
N ARG A 353 -10.36 -28.26 9.24
CA ARG A 353 -10.76 -28.33 7.83
C ARG A 353 -10.68 -29.74 7.28
N ILE A 354 -9.58 -30.47 7.56
CA ILE A 354 -9.42 -31.86 7.11
C ILE A 354 -10.52 -32.74 7.72
N LYS A 355 -10.82 -32.59 9.00
CA LYS A 355 -11.92 -33.32 9.66
C LYS A 355 -13.28 -33.08 8.98
N LYS A 356 -13.57 -31.83 8.60
CA LYS A 356 -14.81 -31.47 7.87
C LYS A 356 -14.85 -32.06 6.46
N GLU A 357 -13.71 -32.09 5.76
CA GLU A 357 -13.64 -32.70 4.42
C GLU A 357 -13.82 -34.22 4.51
N LEU A 358 -13.24 -34.88 5.53
CA LEU A 358 -13.44 -36.31 5.78
C LEU A 358 -14.88 -36.67 6.14
N SER A 359 -15.57 -35.86 6.95
CA SER A 359 -16.98 -36.13 7.30
C SER A 359 -17.89 -36.05 6.07
N VAL A 360 -17.63 -35.11 5.15
CA VAL A 360 -18.39 -35.00 3.89
C VAL A 360 -18.13 -36.19 2.97
N ILE A 361 -16.91 -36.74 2.96
CA ILE A 361 -16.59 -37.96 2.21
C ILE A 361 -17.34 -39.15 2.82
N ASP A 362 -17.31 -39.31 4.14
CA ASP A 362 -17.99 -40.40 4.84
C ASP A 362 -19.52 -40.39 4.57
N GLU A 363 -20.15 -39.21 4.61
CA GLU A 363 -21.55 -39.04 4.24
C GLU A 363 -21.86 -39.43 2.78
N ARG A 364 -20.92 -39.17 1.84
CA ARG A 364 -21.07 -39.54 0.42
C ARG A 364 -20.85 -41.03 0.15
N PHE A 365 -20.04 -41.71 0.96
CA PHE A 365 -19.77 -43.14 0.84
C PHE A 365 -20.67 -44.00 1.72
N ASN A 366 -21.67 -43.40 2.37
CA ASN A 366 -22.62 -44.12 3.20
C ASN A 366 -23.43 -45.12 2.34
N ILE A 367 -23.23 -46.42 2.59
CA ILE A 367 -23.67 -47.57 1.77
C ILE A 367 -25.20 -47.64 1.61
N ALA A 368 -25.94 -46.89 2.43
CA ALA A 368 -27.40 -46.73 2.32
C ALA A 368 -27.86 -45.99 1.04
N ASN A 369 -26.99 -45.22 0.38
CA ASN A 369 -27.32 -44.45 -0.83
C ASN A 369 -27.08 -45.21 -2.16
N PHE A 370 -26.62 -46.47 -2.12
CA PHE A 370 -26.36 -47.31 -3.30
C PHE A 370 -27.42 -48.43 -3.50
N LYS A 371 -28.69 -48.19 -3.14
CA LYS A 371 -29.79 -49.13 -3.40
C LYS A 371 -30.54 -48.83 -4.68
#